data_AF-A0A8K0NQN4-F1
#
_entry.id   AF-A0A8K0NQN4-F1
#
_cell.length_a   1.000
_cell.length_b   1.000
_cell.length_c   1.000
_cell.angle_alpha   90.00
_cell.angle_beta   90.00
_cell.angle_gamma   90.00
#
_symmetry.space_group_name_H-M   'P 1'
#
loop_
_entity.id
_entity.type
_entity.pdbx_description
1 polymer ?
#
loop_
_entity_poly.entity_id
_entity_poly.type
_entity_poly.pdbx_seq_one_letter_code
_entity_poly.pdbx_strand_id
1 'polypeptide(L)'
;MFTLNKLSPPELEQILKNALDSYPSPLPRIPPTLLAFLAEVSDGDARQALNSLELAMSVCLQKGRGRSRADEGNHQGEADGESETRAEAVAKAEAATKAEDEELMSAIKRGLRKGYDRTGEERYDMISALHKSIRGSDGSAALYWLARMLEGGEDPLYIARRLVVVASEDVGLADPHGLPLAMATHQACQMIGMPECRLNLAHCVAYLGEAEKSTRAYQAYGKAVALADETPLPDVPLQIRNAPTNLMKTLGYGKHYSYNPDYKHPVHNEYLPAELQDRSTFGSDSLLQTEEQYRKGKDKTWDESKLLDWEWKQNKGKDWEGRRGGAG
;
A
#
# COMPACT_ATOMS: atom_id res chain seq x y z
N MET A 1 -7.87 -25.83 4.14
CA MET A 1 -7.12 -24.58 4.30
C MET A 1 -7.50 -24.03 5.66
N PHE A 2 -6.55 -23.87 6.58
CA PHE A 2 -6.82 -23.28 7.89
C PHE A 2 -6.61 -21.77 7.77
N THR A 3 -7.59 -20.99 8.24
CA THR A 3 -7.49 -19.53 8.32
C THR A 3 -7.18 -19.17 9.76
N LEU A 4 -6.03 -18.55 9.99
CA LEU A 4 -5.69 -18.00 11.30
C LEU A 4 -6.36 -16.65 11.46
N ASN A 5 -7.02 -16.44 12.59
CA ASN A 5 -7.65 -15.16 12.94
C ASN A 5 -6.76 -14.41 13.93
N LYS A 6 -6.91 -13.08 13.96
CA LYS A 6 -6.35 -12.24 15.01
C LYS A 6 -6.83 -12.71 16.38
N LEU A 7 -5.93 -12.68 17.36
CA LEU A 7 -6.28 -12.96 18.75
C LEU A 7 -7.09 -11.79 19.34
N SER A 8 -8.05 -12.11 20.20
CA SER A 8 -8.77 -11.12 20.99
C SER A 8 -7.90 -10.58 22.13
N PRO A 9 -8.19 -9.36 22.65
CA PRO A 9 -7.43 -8.82 23.79
C PRO A 9 -7.36 -9.77 25.01
N PRO A 10 -8.43 -10.48 25.41
CA PRO A 10 -8.34 -11.46 26.51
C PRO A 10 -7.41 -12.64 26.22
N GLU A 11 -7.35 -13.11 24.97
CA GLU A 11 -6.43 -14.19 24.57
C GLU A 11 -4.97 -13.72 24.62
N LEU A 12 -4.70 -12.50 24.14
CA LEU A 12 -3.38 -11.88 24.24
C LEU A 12 -2.96 -11.65 25.70
N GLU A 13 -3.87 -11.15 26.55
CA GLU A 13 -3.60 -11.03 27.98
C GLU A 13 -3.20 -12.36 28.61
N GLN A 14 -3.87 -13.46 28.24
CA GLN A 14 -3.53 -14.78 28.76
C GLN A 14 -2.13 -15.23 28.30
N ILE A 15 -1.77 -14.97 27.04
CA ILE A 15 -0.42 -15.25 26.53
C ILE A 15 0.63 -14.46 27.31
N LEU A 16 0.38 -13.17 27.58
CA LEU A 16 1.27 -12.31 28.34
C LEU A 16 1.41 -12.76 29.81
N LYS A 17 0.31 -13.18 30.44
CA LYS A 17 0.34 -13.76 31.81
C LYS A 17 1.21 -15.01 31.85
N ASN A 18 1.00 -15.94 30.91
CA ASN A 18 1.81 -17.15 30.81
C ASN A 18 3.32 -16.85 30.60
N ALA A 19 3.64 -15.81 29.82
CA ALA A 19 5.00 -15.38 29.59
C ALA A 19 5.67 -14.81 30.86
N LEU A 20 4.94 -14.02 31.65
CA LEU A 20 5.41 -13.52 32.94
C LEU A 20 5.63 -14.64 33.95
N ASP A 21 4.72 -15.60 34.03
CA ASP A 21 4.83 -16.76 34.93
C ASP A 21 6.05 -17.63 34.61
N SER A 22 6.48 -17.62 33.35
CA SER A 22 7.66 -18.35 32.87
C SER A 22 8.97 -17.54 33.01
N TYR A 23 8.90 -16.28 33.43
CA TYR A 23 10.06 -15.39 33.48
C TYR A 23 10.92 -15.63 34.73
N PRO A 24 12.27 -15.51 34.65
CA PRO A 24 13.14 -15.71 35.81
C PRO A 24 12.81 -14.75 36.97
N SER A 25 12.70 -15.30 38.18
CA SER A 25 12.49 -14.52 39.40
C SER A 25 13.79 -13.88 39.93
N PRO A 26 13.72 -12.72 40.61
CA PRO A 26 12.51 -11.95 40.91
C PRO A 26 12.06 -11.05 39.74
N LEU A 27 10.74 -10.98 39.54
CA LEU A 27 10.14 -10.07 38.57
C LEU A 27 10.28 -8.60 39.03
N PRO A 28 10.53 -7.66 38.11
CA PRO A 28 10.38 -6.25 38.44
C PRO A 28 8.92 -5.93 38.77
N ARG A 29 8.68 -4.89 39.57
CA ARG A 29 7.34 -4.36 39.78
C ARG A 29 6.75 -3.93 38.43
N ILE A 30 5.57 -4.45 38.11
CA ILE A 30 4.81 -4.12 36.90
C ILE A 30 3.45 -3.52 37.27
N PRO A 31 2.96 -2.49 36.55
CA PRO A 31 1.64 -1.93 36.80
C PRO A 31 0.53 -2.96 36.51
N PRO A 32 -0.56 -3.01 37.29
CA PRO A 32 -1.62 -3.99 37.12
C PRO A 32 -2.35 -3.87 35.77
N THR A 33 -2.38 -2.67 35.18
CA THR A 33 -3.01 -2.40 33.88
C THR A 33 -2.10 -2.65 32.68
N LEU A 34 -0.85 -3.08 32.91
CA LEU A 34 0.14 -3.23 31.84
C LEU A 34 -0.29 -4.27 30.80
N LEU A 35 -0.73 -5.45 31.23
CA LEU A 35 -1.05 -6.54 30.32
C LEU A 35 -2.24 -6.25 29.43
N ALA A 36 -3.30 -5.67 30.00
CA ALA A 36 -4.45 -5.18 29.25
C ALA A 36 -3.99 -4.17 28.19
N PHE A 37 -3.26 -3.13 28.63
CA PHE A 37 -2.72 -2.12 27.71
C PHE A 37 -1.89 -2.72 26.57
N LEU A 38 -1.01 -3.69 26.87
CA LEU A 38 -0.19 -4.36 25.86
C LEU A 38 -1.03 -5.22 24.90
N ALA A 39 -2.05 -5.92 25.40
CA ALA A 39 -2.98 -6.69 24.59
C ALA A 39 -3.77 -5.79 23.63
N GLU A 40 -4.26 -4.65 24.12
CA GLU A 40 -4.97 -3.66 23.29
C GLU A 40 -4.09 -3.10 22.16
N VAL A 41 -2.84 -2.70 22.45
CA VAL A 41 -1.96 -2.09 21.44
C VAL A 41 -1.35 -3.10 20.45
N SER A 42 -1.46 -4.40 20.72
CA SER A 42 -0.89 -5.45 19.89
C SER A 42 -1.83 -5.97 18.81
N ASP A 43 -3.08 -5.52 18.77
CA ASP A 43 -4.05 -5.74 17.67
C ASP A 43 -4.12 -7.20 17.15
N GLY A 44 -4.08 -8.14 18.09
CA GLY A 44 -4.17 -9.58 17.83
C GLY A 44 -2.88 -10.30 17.44
N ASP A 45 -1.73 -9.61 17.45
CA ASP A 45 -0.40 -10.20 17.23
C ASP A 45 0.29 -10.55 18.56
N ALA A 46 0.40 -11.86 18.84
CA ALA A 46 1.05 -12.37 20.06
C ALA A 46 2.55 -12.05 20.10
N ARG A 47 3.25 -12.01 18.96
CA ARG A 47 4.68 -11.70 18.92
C ARG A 47 4.91 -10.24 19.25
N GLN A 48 4.09 -9.34 18.69
CA GLN A 48 4.14 -7.92 19.03
C GLN A 48 3.87 -7.70 20.53
N ALA A 49 2.89 -8.42 21.09
CA ALA A 49 2.58 -8.36 22.51
C ALA A 49 3.77 -8.77 23.38
N LEU A 50 4.44 -9.88 23.04
CA LEU A 50 5.61 -10.38 23.78
C LEU A 50 6.81 -9.43 23.67
N ASN A 51 7.11 -8.90 22.48
CA ASN A 51 8.17 -7.91 22.30
C ASN A 51 7.90 -6.63 23.10
N SER A 52 6.64 -6.19 23.13
CA SER A 52 6.22 -5.02 23.90
C SER A 52 6.31 -5.26 25.41
N LEU A 53 6.03 -6.48 25.86
CA LEU A 53 6.24 -6.91 27.24
C LEU A 53 7.73 -6.90 27.60
N GLU A 54 8.60 -7.43 26.75
CA GLU A 54 10.05 -7.41 26.98
C GLU A 54 10.58 -5.98 27.10
N LEU A 55 10.15 -5.08 26.21
CA LEU A 55 10.50 -3.67 26.30
C LEU A 55 9.97 -3.03 27.59
N ALA A 56 8.70 -3.28 27.94
CA ALA A 56 8.11 -2.77 29.16
C ALA A 56 8.87 -3.25 30.41
N MET A 57 9.26 -4.52 30.45
CA MET A 57 10.06 -5.09 31.53
C MET A 57 11.45 -4.45 31.61
N SER A 58 12.11 -4.17 30.48
CA SER A 58 13.39 -3.46 30.46
C SER A 58 13.30 -2.06 31.10
N VAL A 59 12.20 -1.34 30.85
CA VAL A 59 11.93 -0.02 31.46
C VAL A 59 11.70 -0.16 32.96
N CYS A 60 10.93 -1.17 33.39
CA CYS A 60 10.69 -1.45 34.81
C CYS A 60 12.00 -1.76 35.56
N LEU A 61 12.89 -2.56 34.95
CA LEU A 61 14.20 -2.91 35.51
C LEU A 61 15.13 -1.69 35.64
N GLN A 62 15.14 -0.79 34.64
CA GLN A 62 15.96 0.42 34.70
C GLN A 62 15.52 1.36 35.83
N LYS A 63 14.21 1.49 36.07
CA LYS A 63 13.68 2.33 37.15
C LYS A 63 13.97 1.77 38.55
N GLY A 64 13.89 0.44 38.71
CA GLY A 64 14.27 -0.24 39.96
C GLY A 64 15.74 -0.03 40.34
N ARG A 65 16.65 -0.03 39.34
CA ARG A 65 18.09 0.23 39.57
C ARG A 65 18.40 1.69 39.94
N GLY A 66 17.58 2.64 39.50
CA GLY A 66 17.69 4.05 39.88
C GLY A 66 17.38 4.31 41.37
N ARG A 67 16.42 3.57 41.95
CA ARG A 67 16.06 3.66 43.38
C ARG A 67 17.14 3.14 44.31
N SER A 68 17.76 2.00 43.99
CA SER A 68 18.81 1.42 44.85
C SER A 68 20.04 2.33 45.03
N ARG A 69 20.22 3.32 44.14
CA ARG A 69 21.30 4.32 44.21
C ARG A 69 20.93 5.60 44.95
N ALA A 70 19.64 5.91 45.07
CA ALA A 70 19.14 7.09 45.76
C ALA A 70 18.89 6.84 47.25
N ASP A 71 18.63 5.59 47.64
CA ASP A 71 18.30 5.20 49.02
C ASP A 71 19.53 5.07 49.94
N GLU A 72 20.74 4.96 49.40
CA GLU A 72 21.99 4.94 50.18
C GLU A 72 22.42 6.34 50.69
N GLY A 73 21.72 7.41 50.30
CA GLY A 73 22.14 8.79 50.54
C GLY A 73 21.39 9.55 51.62
N ASN A 74 20.38 8.98 52.28
CA ASN A 74 19.53 9.76 53.19
C ASN A 74 19.17 9.00 54.47
N HIS A 75 20.06 9.06 55.46
CA HIS A 75 19.78 8.69 56.85
C HIS A 75 20.14 9.87 57.76
N GLN A 76 19.26 10.87 57.80
CA GLN A 76 19.14 11.83 58.91
C GLN A 76 17.77 12.52 58.78
N GLY A 77 16.85 12.18 59.67
CA GLY A 77 15.52 12.78 59.73
C GLY A 77 14.81 12.37 61.00
N GLU A 78 14.65 13.34 61.91
CA GLU A 78 14.08 13.25 63.24
C GLU A 78 12.61 12.80 63.24
N ALA A 79 12.25 12.07 64.28
CA ALA A 79 10.92 11.54 64.51
C ALA A 79 10.09 12.53 65.35
N ASP A 80 9.21 13.29 64.69
CA ASP A 80 8.07 13.94 65.34
C ASP A 80 6.79 13.20 64.94
N GLY A 81 6.22 12.50 65.93
CA GLY A 81 5.07 11.61 65.75
C GLY A 81 3.74 12.35 65.83
N GLU A 82 3.08 12.49 64.70
CA GLU A 82 1.61 12.46 64.66
C GLU A 82 1.18 11.01 64.51
N SER A 83 0.29 10.55 65.40
CA SER A 83 -0.27 9.20 65.37
C SER A 83 -1.19 9.04 64.15
N GLU A 84 -0.61 8.84 62.96
CA GLU A 84 -1.34 8.41 61.76
C GLU A 84 -2.15 7.15 62.11
N THR A 85 -3.47 7.20 61.88
CA THR A 85 -4.29 6.01 62.05
C THR A 85 -3.86 4.95 61.03
N ARG A 86 -3.98 3.67 61.39
CA ARG A 86 -3.66 2.56 60.47
C ARG A 86 -4.38 2.68 59.12
N ALA A 87 -5.58 3.27 59.10
CA ALA A 87 -6.33 3.54 57.87
C ALA A 87 -5.68 4.62 57.00
N GLU A 88 -5.19 5.70 57.60
CA GLU A 88 -4.49 6.78 56.89
C GLU A 88 -3.14 6.31 56.33
N ALA A 89 -2.38 5.53 57.12
CA ALA A 89 -1.13 4.94 56.65
C ALA A 89 -1.34 3.97 55.46
N VAL A 90 -2.40 3.16 55.48
CA VAL A 90 -2.75 2.26 54.36
C VAL A 90 -3.18 3.07 53.14
N ALA A 91 -4.05 4.07 53.30
CA ALA A 91 -4.49 4.91 52.18
C ALA A 91 -3.32 5.69 51.53
N LYS A 92 -2.37 6.17 52.35
CA LYS A 92 -1.16 6.86 51.89
C LYS A 92 -0.23 5.91 51.13
N ALA A 93 -0.07 4.68 51.59
CA ALA A 93 0.71 3.64 50.90
C ALA A 93 0.06 3.20 49.57
N GLU A 94 -1.27 3.06 49.53
CA GLU A 94 -2.03 2.77 48.31
C GLU A 94 -1.93 3.92 47.30
N ALA A 95 -2.05 5.18 47.76
CA ALA A 95 -1.89 6.35 46.91
C ALA A 95 -0.48 6.48 46.32
N ALA A 96 0.56 6.23 47.12
CA ALA A 96 1.95 6.22 46.66
C ALA A 96 2.20 5.10 45.63
N THR A 97 1.63 3.92 45.88
CA THR A 97 1.65 2.75 44.98
C THR A 97 1.02 3.09 43.63
N LYS A 98 -0.17 3.72 43.65
CA LYS A 98 -0.87 4.12 42.43
C LYS A 98 -0.10 5.18 41.63
N ALA A 99 0.48 6.17 42.30
CA ALA A 99 1.29 7.20 41.64
C ALA A 99 2.54 6.61 40.96
N GLU A 100 3.20 5.65 41.61
CA GLU A 100 4.34 4.93 41.03
C GLU A 100 3.93 4.12 39.79
N ASP A 101 2.80 3.40 39.85
CA ASP A 101 2.28 2.62 38.73
C ASP A 101 1.89 3.53 37.54
N GLU A 102 1.29 4.70 37.80
CA GLU A 102 0.97 5.70 36.77
C GLU A 102 2.23 6.26 36.09
N GLU A 103 3.26 6.58 36.87
CA GLU A 103 4.52 7.08 36.35
C GLU A 103 5.27 6.01 35.52
N LEU A 104 5.22 4.76 35.97
CA LEU A 104 5.80 3.62 35.26
C LEU A 104 5.05 3.33 33.95
N MET A 105 3.71 3.35 33.97
CA MET A 105 2.90 3.27 32.75
C MET A 105 3.21 4.41 31.77
N SER A 106 3.44 5.63 32.27
CA SER A 106 3.84 6.77 31.43
C SER A 106 5.22 6.57 30.79
N ALA A 107 6.19 6.02 31.53
CA ALA A 107 7.50 5.67 30.98
C ALA A 107 7.40 4.56 29.91
N ILE A 108 6.63 3.51 30.18
CA ILE A 108 6.39 2.39 29.24
C ILE A 108 5.70 2.90 27.98
N LYS A 109 4.64 3.71 28.11
CA LYS A 109 3.94 4.34 26.98
C LYS A 109 4.89 5.19 26.14
N ARG A 110 5.80 5.95 26.75
CA ARG A 110 6.83 6.73 26.01
C ARG A 110 7.85 5.84 25.30
N GLY A 111 8.25 4.73 25.92
CA GLY A 111 9.13 3.73 25.32
C GLY A 111 8.49 3.07 24.10
N LEU A 112 7.21 2.71 24.21
CA LEU A 112 6.43 2.09 23.13
C LEU A 112 6.06 3.08 22.03
N ARG A 113 5.73 4.34 22.36
CA ARG A 113 5.44 5.41 21.38
C ARG A 113 6.60 5.75 20.44
N LYS A 114 7.84 5.40 20.79
CA LYS A 114 8.96 5.50 19.82
C LYS A 114 8.83 4.51 18.66
N GLY A 115 8.00 3.47 18.80
CA GLY A 115 7.57 2.60 17.73
C GLY A 115 6.13 2.90 17.33
N TYR A 116 5.94 3.90 16.46
CA TYR A 116 4.82 4.02 15.51
C TYR A 116 3.38 4.08 16.08
N ASP A 117 2.70 5.19 15.87
CA ASP A 117 1.25 5.29 16.07
C ASP A 117 0.49 4.71 14.86
N ARG A 118 -0.17 3.57 15.09
CA ARG A 118 -1.00 2.88 14.08
C ARG A 118 -2.32 3.59 13.80
N THR A 119 -2.70 4.54 14.66
CA THR A 119 -4.00 5.21 14.66
C THR A 119 -3.87 6.70 14.38
N GLY A 120 -4.08 7.10 13.13
CA GLY A 120 -4.16 8.51 12.75
C GLY A 120 -3.22 8.90 11.61
N GLU A 121 -2.70 10.12 11.71
CA GLU A 121 -1.92 10.81 10.68
C GLU A 121 -0.58 10.12 10.37
N GLU A 122 0.13 9.62 11.40
CA GLU A 122 1.46 9.02 11.23
C GLU A 122 1.46 7.82 10.28
N ARG A 123 0.42 6.97 10.33
CA ARG A 123 0.23 5.87 9.37
C ARG A 123 0.20 6.38 7.93
N TYR A 124 -0.59 7.42 7.67
CA TYR A 124 -0.74 8.00 6.34
C TYR A 124 0.53 8.73 5.88
N ASP A 125 1.24 9.36 6.80
CA ASP A 125 2.51 10.01 6.51
C ASP A 125 3.59 9.00 6.14
N MET A 126 3.72 7.90 6.89
CA MET A 126 4.73 6.87 6.63
C MET A 126 4.50 6.18 5.29
N ILE A 127 3.27 5.80 4.97
CA ILE A 127 2.97 5.16 3.68
C ILE A 127 3.11 6.14 2.51
N SER A 128 2.79 7.42 2.75
CA SER A 128 2.97 8.51 1.80
C SER A 128 4.46 8.74 1.53
N ALA A 129 5.29 8.70 2.57
CA ALA A 129 6.74 8.80 2.47
C ALA A 129 7.34 7.61 1.71
N LEU A 130 6.95 6.37 2.03
CA LEU A 130 7.35 5.17 1.29
C LEU A 130 7.02 5.30 -0.21
N HIS A 131 5.77 5.65 -0.54
CA HIS A 131 5.32 5.82 -1.92
C HIS A 131 6.14 6.90 -2.64
N LYS A 132 6.33 8.07 -2.01
CA LYS A 132 7.11 9.18 -2.60
C LYS A 132 8.57 8.80 -2.80
N SER A 133 9.18 8.07 -1.87
CA SER A 133 10.56 7.58 -2.01
C SER A 133 10.70 6.62 -3.20
N ILE A 134 9.75 5.70 -3.39
CA ILE A 134 9.75 4.81 -4.55
C ILE A 134 9.59 5.61 -5.85
N ARG A 135 8.63 6.54 -5.91
CA ARG A 135 8.39 7.41 -7.07
C ARG A 135 9.60 8.28 -7.40
N GLY A 136 10.31 8.76 -6.37
CA GLY A 136 11.55 9.53 -6.50
C GLY A 136 12.80 8.69 -6.79
N SER A 137 12.65 7.38 -6.96
CA SER A 137 13.75 6.41 -7.16
C SER A 137 14.81 6.42 -6.06
N ASP A 138 14.42 6.76 -4.83
CA ASP A 138 15.27 6.64 -3.64
C ASP A 138 14.94 5.34 -2.90
N GLY A 139 15.56 4.24 -3.37
CA GLY A 139 15.39 2.91 -2.79
C GLY A 139 15.84 2.80 -1.33
N SER A 140 16.86 3.57 -0.94
CA SER A 140 17.35 3.59 0.45
C SER A 140 16.31 4.19 1.39
N ALA A 141 15.77 5.36 1.03
CA ALA A 141 14.70 5.99 1.81
C ALA A 141 13.43 5.13 1.83
N ALA A 142 13.08 4.48 0.71
CA ALA A 142 11.92 3.60 0.65
C ALA A 142 12.07 2.40 1.62
N LEU A 143 13.23 1.74 1.64
CA LEU A 143 13.50 0.65 2.58
C LEU A 143 13.47 1.12 4.04
N TYR A 144 13.95 2.33 4.33
CA TYR A 144 13.85 2.92 5.67
C TYR A 144 12.39 3.09 6.11
N TRP A 145 11.52 3.66 5.27
CA TRP A 145 10.11 3.84 5.60
C TRP A 145 9.37 2.50 5.72
N LEU A 146 9.69 1.53 4.86
CA LEU A 146 9.19 0.16 4.99
C LEU A 146 9.55 -0.43 6.36
N ALA A 147 10.82 -0.35 6.76
CA ALA A 147 11.28 -0.88 8.04
C ALA A 147 10.58 -0.18 9.21
N ARG A 148 10.47 1.15 9.19
CA ARG A 148 9.75 1.92 10.23
C ARG A 148 8.29 1.46 10.38
N MET A 149 7.60 1.18 9.29
CA MET A 149 6.22 0.70 9.32
C MET A 149 6.14 -0.74 9.86
N LEU A 150 7.00 -1.64 9.40
CA LEU A 150 6.99 -3.05 9.84
C LEU A 150 7.40 -3.22 11.29
N GLU A 151 8.42 -2.52 11.75
CA GLU A 151 8.83 -2.51 13.16
C GLU A 151 7.80 -1.82 14.05
N GLY A 152 7.01 -0.91 13.47
CA GLY A 152 5.79 -0.37 14.08
C GLY A 152 4.61 -1.35 14.12
N GLY A 153 4.78 -2.53 13.53
CA GLY A 153 3.77 -3.58 13.47
C GLY A 153 2.75 -3.43 12.34
N GLU A 154 2.86 -2.41 11.46
CA GLU A 154 1.90 -2.16 10.39
C GLU A 154 1.53 -3.44 9.60
N ASP A 155 0.26 -3.54 9.20
CA ASP A 155 -0.22 -4.66 8.40
C ASP A 155 0.59 -4.77 7.09
N PRO A 156 1.36 -5.86 6.87
CA PRO A 156 2.15 -6.03 5.65
C PRO A 156 1.27 -6.07 4.39
N LEU A 157 0.01 -6.49 4.49
CA LEU A 157 -0.92 -6.48 3.36
C LEU A 157 -1.33 -5.06 2.99
N TYR A 158 -1.40 -4.13 3.94
CA TYR A 158 -1.63 -2.72 3.65
C TYR A 158 -0.51 -2.13 2.80
N ILE A 159 0.74 -2.42 3.18
CA ILE A 159 1.91 -2.00 2.42
C ILE A 159 1.90 -2.64 1.03
N ALA A 160 1.69 -3.96 0.94
CA ALA A 160 1.65 -4.68 -0.33
C ALA A 160 0.59 -4.12 -1.31
N ARG A 161 -0.62 -3.79 -0.83
CA ARG A 161 -1.65 -3.13 -1.64
C ARG A 161 -1.18 -1.80 -2.22
N ARG A 162 -0.40 -1.04 -1.46
CA ARG A 162 0.16 0.24 -1.94
C ARG A 162 1.28 0.05 -2.95
N LEU A 163 2.08 -1.01 -2.84
CA LEU A 163 3.08 -1.36 -3.86
C LEU A 163 2.43 -1.72 -5.20
N VAL A 164 1.27 -2.41 -5.18
CA VAL A 164 0.49 -2.69 -6.40
C VAL A 164 0.03 -1.39 -7.07
N VAL A 165 -0.38 -0.39 -6.30
CA VAL A 165 -0.73 0.94 -6.82
C VAL A 165 0.50 1.61 -7.44
N VAL A 166 1.61 1.70 -6.72
CA VAL A 166 2.87 2.31 -7.21
C VAL A 166 3.35 1.66 -8.51
N ALA A 167 3.25 0.33 -8.62
CA ALA A 167 3.62 -0.40 -9.82
C ALA A 167 2.81 0.03 -11.06
N SER A 168 1.55 0.43 -10.89
CA SER A 168 0.69 0.88 -12.01
C SER A 168 0.75 2.40 -12.22
N GLU A 169 0.87 3.17 -11.13
CA GLU A 169 0.83 4.63 -11.12
C GLU A 169 2.17 5.24 -11.55
N ASP A 170 3.27 4.76 -10.99
CA ASP A 170 4.58 5.43 -11.09
C ASP A 170 5.60 4.66 -11.93
N VAL A 171 5.53 3.34 -11.97
CA VAL A 171 6.36 2.50 -12.87
C VAL A 171 5.64 2.30 -14.22
N GLY A 172 4.39 1.82 -14.16
CA GLY A 172 3.47 1.82 -15.28
C GLY A 172 4.01 1.12 -16.53
N LEU A 173 3.94 1.81 -17.67
CA LEU A 173 4.32 1.23 -18.97
C LEU A 173 5.82 1.29 -19.25
N ALA A 174 6.64 1.89 -18.37
CA ALA A 174 8.10 1.83 -18.52
C ALA A 174 8.63 0.42 -18.19
N ASP A 175 8.05 -0.24 -17.18
CA ASP A 175 8.36 -1.63 -16.87
C ASP A 175 7.10 -2.43 -16.47
N PRO A 176 6.48 -3.12 -17.44
CA PRO A 176 5.26 -3.90 -17.21
C PRO A 176 5.41 -5.08 -16.23
N HIS A 177 6.63 -5.48 -15.87
CA HIS A 177 6.86 -6.59 -14.93
C HIS A 177 6.63 -6.18 -13.47
N GLY A 178 6.62 -4.88 -13.17
CA GLY A 178 6.42 -4.36 -11.80
C GLY A 178 5.07 -4.73 -11.20
N LEU A 179 3.98 -4.67 -11.98
CA LEU A 179 2.64 -5.02 -11.48
C LEU A 179 2.52 -6.52 -11.13
N PRO A 180 2.89 -7.47 -12.01
CA PRO A 180 2.96 -8.88 -11.65
C PRO A 180 3.82 -9.18 -10.42
N LEU A 181 4.99 -8.54 -10.29
CA LEU A 181 5.84 -8.69 -9.11
C LEU A 181 5.14 -8.21 -7.84
N ALA A 182 4.52 -7.02 -7.86
CA ALA A 182 3.80 -6.49 -6.72
C ALA A 182 2.60 -7.36 -6.32
N MET A 183 1.87 -7.92 -7.29
CA MET A 183 0.80 -8.89 -7.03
C MET A 183 1.33 -10.18 -6.39
N ALA A 184 2.44 -10.72 -6.91
CA ALA A 184 3.10 -11.89 -6.33
C ALA A 184 3.58 -11.61 -4.90
N THR A 185 4.15 -10.42 -4.64
CA THR A 185 4.54 -9.99 -3.30
C THR A 185 3.35 -9.91 -2.35
N HIS A 186 2.20 -9.36 -2.79
CA HIS A 186 0.98 -9.35 -1.98
C HIS A 186 0.55 -10.78 -1.62
N GLN A 187 0.50 -11.68 -2.59
CA GLN A 187 0.14 -13.08 -2.35
C GLN A 187 1.15 -13.75 -1.40
N ALA A 188 2.45 -13.50 -1.58
CA ALA A 188 3.50 -14.02 -0.72
C ALA A 188 3.34 -13.52 0.73
N CYS A 189 2.94 -12.26 0.92
CA CYS A 189 2.64 -11.73 2.26
C CYS A 189 1.44 -12.44 2.92
N GLN A 190 0.40 -12.76 2.16
CA GLN A 190 -0.75 -13.51 2.67
C GLN A 190 -0.39 -14.95 3.06
N MET A 191 0.44 -15.61 2.25
CA MET A 191 0.80 -17.02 2.43
C MET A 191 1.85 -17.23 3.52
N ILE A 192 2.82 -16.33 3.63
CA ILE A 192 3.99 -16.49 4.52
C ILE A 192 3.77 -15.78 5.85
N GLY A 193 3.19 -14.58 5.84
CA GLY A 193 3.02 -13.76 7.05
C GLY A 193 4.34 -13.23 7.63
N MET A 194 4.24 -12.49 8.74
CA MET A 194 5.39 -11.93 9.46
C MET A 194 6.05 -12.97 10.38
N PRO A 195 7.40 -12.94 10.52
CA PRO A 195 8.29 -11.89 10.03
C PRO A 195 8.82 -12.11 8.61
N GLU A 196 8.72 -13.29 8.03
CA GLU A 196 9.43 -13.65 6.79
C GLU A 196 8.94 -12.86 5.58
N CYS A 197 7.66 -12.44 5.54
CA CYS A 197 7.14 -11.65 4.43
C CYS A 197 7.78 -10.25 4.29
N ARG A 198 8.50 -9.76 5.30
CA ARG A 198 9.31 -8.52 5.19
C ARG A 198 10.30 -8.58 4.03
N LEU A 199 10.84 -9.77 3.73
CA LEU A 199 11.80 -9.98 2.64
C LEU A 199 11.13 -9.79 1.27
N ASN A 200 9.90 -10.27 1.13
CA ASN A 200 9.12 -10.13 -0.10
C ASN A 200 8.74 -8.68 -0.37
N LEU A 201 8.38 -7.95 0.69
CA LEU A 201 8.12 -6.50 0.61
C LEU A 201 9.39 -5.74 0.25
N ALA A 202 10.51 -6.02 0.93
CA ALA A 202 11.78 -5.36 0.66
C ALA A 202 12.26 -5.58 -0.78
N HIS A 203 12.14 -6.81 -1.30
CA HIS A 203 12.46 -7.12 -2.70
C HIS A 203 11.61 -6.29 -3.68
N CYS A 204 10.29 -6.24 -3.47
CA CYS A 204 9.41 -5.45 -4.33
C CYS A 204 9.68 -3.94 -4.22
N VAL A 205 9.93 -3.42 -3.02
CA VAL A 205 10.28 -2.01 -2.81
C VAL A 205 11.58 -1.64 -3.52
N ALA A 206 12.62 -2.48 -3.41
CA ALA A 206 13.88 -2.25 -4.12
C ALA A 206 13.66 -2.24 -5.63
N TYR A 207 12.96 -3.25 -6.16
CA TYR A 207 12.61 -3.33 -7.58
C TYR A 207 11.88 -2.08 -8.08
N LEU A 208 10.78 -1.69 -7.43
CA LEU A 208 9.98 -0.54 -7.85
C LEU A 208 10.75 0.78 -7.68
N GLY A 209 11.62 0.87 -6.66
CA GLY A 209 12.50 2.01 -6.44
C GLY A 209 13.50 2.20 -7.58
N GLU A 210 14.08 1.11 -8.08
CA GLU A 210 15.09 1.12 -9.14
C GLU A 210 14.50 1.11 -10.57
N ALA A 211 13.24 0.70 -10.73
CA ALA A 211 12.59 0.63 -12.05
C ALA A 211 12.47 2.00 -12.74
N GLU A 212 12.45 1.99 -14.07
CA GLU A 212 12.09 3.17 -14.85
C GLU A 212 10.66 3.63 -14.53
N LYS A 213 10.44 4.94 -14.53
CA LYS A 213 9.16 5.54 -14.11
C LYS A 213 8.32 5.96 -15.30
N SER A 214 7.03 5.67 -15.28
CA SER A 214 6.05 6.17 -16.24
C SER A 214 4.66 6.29 -15.63
N THR A 215 4.17 7.52 -15.58
CA THR A 215 2.79 7.84 -15.18
C THR A 215 1.83 7.88 -16.37
N ARG A 216 2.25 7.41 -17.55
CA ARG A 216 1.53 7.59 -18.82
C ARG A 216 0.12 7.02 -18.79
N ALA A 217 -0.04 5.78 -18.30
CA ALA A 217 -1.36 5.14 -18.20
C ALA A 217 -2.25 5.85 -17.15
N TYR A 218 -1.67 6.22 -16.01
CA TYR A 218 -2.37 6.94 -14.94
C TYR A 218 -2.90 8.31 -15.41
N GLN A 219 -2.03 9.11 -16.03
CA GLN A 219 -2.41 10.43 -16.56
C GLN A 219 -3.41 10.31 -17.71
N ALA A 220 -3.23 9.34 -18.61
CA ALA A 220 -4.15 9.08 -19.72
C ALA A 220 -5.57 8.81 -19.22
N TYR A 221 -5.69 7.98 -18.18
CA TYR A 221 -6.98 7.67 -17.58
C TYR A 221 -7.61 8.90 -16.92
N GLY A 222 -6.81 9.71 -16.20
CA GLY A 222 -7.30 10.97 -15.60
C GLY A 222 -7.86 11.94 -16.64
N LYS A 223 -7.20 12.08 -17.80
CA LYS A 223 -7.72 12.88 -18.92
C LYS A 223 -9.00 12.30 -19.52
N ALA A 224 -9.08 10.97 -19.65
CA ALA A 224 -10.27 10.29 -20.16
C ALA A 224 -11.48 10.47 -19.22
N VAL A 225 -11.27 10.43 -17.90
CA VAL A 225 -12.30 10.72 -16.90
C VAL A 225 -12.81 12.15 -17.05
N ALA A 226 -11.92 13.13 -17.21
CA ALA A 226 -12.32 14.53 -17.39
C ALA A 226 -13.26 14.72 -18.60
N LEU A 227 -13.00 14.04 -19.71
CA LEU A 227 -13.88 14.06 -20.89
C LEU A 227 -15.20 13.31 -20.67
N ALA A 228 -15.17 12.22 -19.89
CA ALA A 228 -16.36 11.46 -19.54
C ALA A 228 -17.29 12.19 -18.54
N ASP A 229 -16.80 13.26 -17.90
CA ASP A 229 -17.58 14.13 -17.03
C ASP A 229 -18.19 15.33 -17.78
N GLU A 230 -17.85 15.56 -19.06
CA GLU A 230 -18.41 16.64 -19.86
C GLU A 230 -19.88 16.36 -20.26
N THR A 231 -20.70 17.42 -20.37
CA THR A 231 -22.10 17.29 -20.77
C THR A 231 -22.44 18.21 -21.95
N PRO A 232 -23.24 17.74 -22.93
CA PRO A 232 -23.80 16.40 -23.06
C PRO A 232 -22.77 15.35 -23.50
N LEU A 233 -22.91 14.11 -23.03
CA LEU A 233 -22.04 13.01 -23.46
C LEU A 233 -22.44 12.52 -24.85
N PRO A 234 -21.48 12.38 -25.78
CA PRO A 234 -21.76 11.83 -27.08
C PRO A 234 -22.05 10.33 -27.00
N ASP A 235 -22.90 9.88 -27.93
CA ASP A 235 -23.33 8.50 -28.04
C ASP A 235 -22.20 7.59 -28.56
N VAL A 236 -22.21 6.31 -28.17
CA VAL A 236 -21.30 5.32 -28.78
C VAL A 236 -21.59 5.22 -30.30
N PRO A 237 -20.58 5.31 -31.19
CA PRO A 237 -20.79 5.19 -32.63
C PRO A 237 -21.55 3.93 -33.00
N LEU A 238 -22.58 4.06 -33.86
CA LEU A 238 -23.50 2.95 -34.20
C LEU A 238 -22.76 1.70 -34.71
N GLN A 239 -21.66 1.89 -35.43
CA GLN A 239 -20.84 0.82 -35.99
C GLN A 239 -20.13 -0.03 -34.93
N ILE A 240 -19.74 0.51 -33.77
CA ILE A 240 -19.06 -0.28 -32.72
C ILE A 240 -20.03 -0.74 -31.61
N ARG A 241 -21.34 -0.47 -31.75
CA ARG A 241 -22.35 -0.96 -30.82
C ARG A 241 -22.51 -2.48 -30.96
N ASN A 242 -22.78 -3.13 -29.83
CA ASN A 242 -23.14 -4.53 -29.81
C ASN A 242 -24.46 -4.77 -30.58
N ALA A 243 -24.51 -5.81 -31.41
CA ALA A 243 -25.66 -6.14 -32.27
C ALA A 243 -26.07 -7.63 -32.19
N PRO A 244 -26.46 -8.15 -31.01
CA PRO A 244 -26.73 -9.57 -30.82
C PRO A 244 -28.05 -10.05 -31.46
N THR A 245 -29.06 -9.18 -31.59
CA THR A 245 -30.38 -9.55 -32.14
C THR A 245 -30.49 -9.24 -33.62
N ASN A 246 -31.38 -9.96 -34.33
CA ASN A 246 -31.66 -9.68 -35.74
C ASN A 246 -32.24 -8.27 -35.94
N LEU A 247 -33.12 -7.82 -35.04
CA LEU A 247 -33.69 -6.48 -35.09
C LEU A 247 -32.60 -5.40 -34.99
N MET A 248 -31.62 -5.55 -34.08
CA MET A 248 -30.52 -4.61 -33.94
C MET A 248 -29.67 -4.52 -35.22
N LYS A 249 -29.37 -5.66 -35.86
CA LYS A 249 -28.66 -5.69 -37.15
C LYS A 249 -29.46 -5.00 -38.25
N THR A 250 -30.77 -5.22 -38.30
CA THR A 250 -31.67 -4.52 -39.24
C THR A 250 -31.68 -3.01 -39.01
N LEU A 251 -31.62 -2.57 -37.74
CA LEU A 251 -31.51 -1.16 -37.36
C LEU A 251 -30.10 -0.57 -37.57
N GLY A 252 -29.16 -1.34 -38.11
CA GLY A 252 -27.82 -0.87 -38.48
C GLY A 252 -26.78 -0.92 -37.36
N TYR A 253 -27.09 -1.51 -36.21
CA TYR A 253 -26.13 -1.70 -35.11
C TYR A 253 -25.01 -2.62 -35.57
N GLY A 254 -23.76 -2.25 -35.30
CA GLY A 254 -22.60 -3.06 -35.70
C GLY A 254 -22.34 -3.04 -37.23
N LYS A 255 -23.17 -2.34 -38.00
CA LYS A 255 -23.04 -2.28 -39.46
C LYS A 255 -21.76 -1.50 -39.80
N HIS A 256 -21.01 -2.00 -40.77
CA HIS A 256 -19.71 -1.44 -41.22
C HIS A 256 -18.55 -1.61 -40.22
N TYR A 257 -18.74 -2.28 -39.09
CA TYR A 257 -17.63 -2.67 -38.24
C TYR A 257 -16.72 -3.66 -38.96
N SER A 258 -15.45 -3.30 -39.08
CA SER A 258 -14.42 -4.17 -39.60
C SER A 258 -13.73 -4.88 -38.44
N TYR A 259 -14.05 -6.16 -38.22
CA TYR A 259 -13.45 -6.97 -37.17
C TYR A 259 -12.00 -7.33 -37.54
N ASN A 260 -11.03 -6.64 -36.93
CA ASN A 260 -9.62 -6.71 -37.31
C ASN A 260 -9.05 -8.13 -37.55
N PRO A 261 -9.36 -9.16 -36.74
CA PRO A 261 -8.86 -10.53 -36.98
C PRO A 261 -9.35 -11.19 -38.29
N ASP A 262 -10.49 -10.78 -38.85
CA ASP A 262 -11.00 -11.32 -40.13
C ASP A 262 -10.23 -10.78 -41.34
N TYR A 263 -9.53 -9.68 -41.17
CA TYR A 263 -8.81 -9.01 -42.24
C TYR A 263 -7.32 -9.32 -42.14
N LYS A 264 -6.78 -9.77 -43.27
CA LYS A 264 -5.35 -9.99 -43.46
C LYS A 264 -4.55 -8.68 -43.56
N HIS A 265 -5.26 -7.57 -43.75
CA HIS A 265 -4.73 -6.21 -43.85
C HIS A 265 -5.29 -5.35 -42.70
N PRO A 266 -4.63 -4.23 -42.35
CA PRO A 266 -5.21 -3.26 -41.44
C PRO A 266 -6.58 -2.79 -41.94
N VAL A 267 -7.52 -2.70 -41.00
CA VAL A 267 -8.82 -2.06 -41.19
C VAL A 267 -8.96 -0.96 -40.17
N HIS A 268 -9.55 0.14 -40.61
CA HIS A 268 -9.84 1.29 -39.77
C HIS A 268 -11.32 1.29 -39.40
N ASN A 269 -11.60 1.55 -38.13
CA ASN A 269 -12.93 1.90 -37.64
C ASN A 269 -12.80 3.22 -36.89
N GLU A 270 -13.86 4.02 -36.88
CA GLU A 270 -13.93 5.14 -35.96
C GLU A 270 -14.40 4.61 -34.60
N TYR A 271 -13.51 4.70 -33.61
CA TYR A 271 -13.76 4.20 -32.25
C TYR A 271 -14.28 5.28 -31.31
N LEU A 272 -13.93 6.54 -31.58
CA LEU A 272 -14.41 7.69 -30.83
C LEU A 272 -15.66 8.27 -31.51
N PRO A 273 -16.60 8.83 -30.72
CA PRO A 273 -17.67 9.66 -31.26
C PRO A 273 -17.13 10.80 -32.11
N ALA A 274 -17.88 11.21 -33.14
CA ALA A 274 -17.44 12.21 -34.10
C ALA A 274 -17.06 13.54 -33.41
N GLU A 275 -17.76 13.87 -32.34
CA GLU A 275 -17.55 15.03 -31.48
C GLU A 275 -16.17 15.02 -30.79
N LEU A 276 -15.59 13.83 -30.58
CA LEU A 276 -14.30 13.60 -29.93
C LEU A 276 -13.22 13.11 -30.90
N GLN A 277 -13.49 13.08 -32.20
CA GLN A 277 -12.51 12.62 -33.19
C GLN A 277 -11.40 13.63 -33.45
N ASP A 278 -11.66 14.92 -33.25
CA ASP A 278 -10.60 15.91 -33.31
C ASP A 278 -9.64 15.67 -32.14
N ARG A 279 -8.38 15.36 -32.48
CA ARG A 279 -7.37 15.09 -31.46
C ARG A 279 -7.00 16.34 -30.67
N SER A 280 -7.31 17.54 -31.18
CA SER A 280 -7.16 18.79 -30.46
C SER A 280 -8.04 18.84 -29.20
N THR A 281 -9.15 18.08 -29.17
CA THR A 281 -10.02 17.89 -28.00
C THR A 281 -9.27 17.25 -26.82
N PHE A 282 -8.17 16.52 -27.06
CA PHE A 282 -7.34 15.92 -26.02
C PHE A 282 -6.14 16.80 -25.60
N GLY A 283 -5.91 17.94 -26.25
CA GLY A 283 -4.71 18.77 -26.14
C GLY A 283 -3.60 18.38 -27.13
N SER A 284 -2.37 18.89 -26.95
CA SER A 284 -1.21 18.61 -27.83
C SER A 284 -0.73 17.14 -27.81
N ASP A 285 -1.26 16.33 -26.88
CA ASP A 285 -0.97 14.91 -26.72
C ASP A 285 -2.27 14.10 -26.82
N SER A 286 -2.28 13.01 -27.58
CA SER A 286 -3.38 12.04 -27.47
C SER A 286 -3.43 11.49 -26.04
N LEU A 287 -4.58 10.95 -25.61
CA LEU A 287 -4.78 10.51 -24.22
C LEU A 287 -3.63 9.62 -23.71
N LEU A 288 -3.23 8.61 -24.48
CA LEU A 288 -2.24 7.61 -24.06
C LEU A 288 -0.83 7.83 -24.62
N GLN A 289 -0.67 8.46 -25.77
CA GLN A 289 0.62 8.62 -26.47
C GLN A 289 0.73 10.00 -27.10
N THR A 290 1.93 10.53 -27.31
CA THR A 290 2.08 11.72 -28.17
C THR A 290 1.77 11.36 -29.63
N GLU A 291 1.45 12.36 -30.47
CA GLU A 291 1.28 12.14 -31.91
C GLU A 291 2.48 11.45 -32.56
N GLU A 292 3.68 11.83 -32.13
CA GLU A 292 4.93 11.24 -32.62
C GLU A 292 5.08 9.78 -32.20
N GLN A 293 4.76 9.46 -30.94
CA GLN A 293 4.77 8.08 -30.43
C GLN A 293 3.72 7.20 -31.13
N TYR A 294 2.52 7.74 -31.36
CA TYR A 294 1.46 7.04 -32.06
C TYR A 294 1.84 6.73 -33.51
N ARG A 295 2.51 7.67 -34.19
CA ARG A 295 3.01 7.45 -35.56
C ARG A 295 4.15 6.44 -35.62
N LYS A 296 5.06 6.44 -34.63
CA LYS A 296 6.16 5.48 -34.51
C LYS A 296 5.68 4.07 -34.11
N GLY A 297 4.63 3.96 -33.30
CA GLY A 297 4.08 2.70 -32.77
C GLY A 297 3.13 1.93 -33.70
N LYS A 298 3.08 2.26 -35.00
CA LYS A 298 2.26 1.57 -36.02
C LYS A 298 2.77 0.16 -36.39
N ASP A 299 3.57 -0.48 -35.56
CA ASP A 299 4.07 -1.84 -35.76
C ASP A 299 3.01 -2.90 -35.40
N LYS A 300 1.83 -2.85 -36.03
CA LYS A 300 1.22 -4.15 -36.35
C LYS A 300 2.04 -4.70 -37.51
N THR A 301 2.81 -5.74 -37.24
CA THR A 301 3.46 -6.53 -38.28
C THR A 301 2.38 -7.24 -39.07
N TRP A 302 2.10 -6.74 -40.27
CA TRP A 302 1.15 -7.36 -41.18
C TRP A 302 1.89 -8.26 -42.15
N ASP A 303 1.18 -9.25 -42.67
CA ASP A 303 1.67 -10.07 -43.76
C ASP A 303 1.68 -9.22 -45.05
N GLU A 304 2.82 -8.63 -45.37
CA GLU A 304 3.01 -7.73 -46.53
C GLU A 304 2.55 -8.36 -47.86
N SER A 305 2.72 -9.68 -48.01
CA SER A 305 2.26 -10.38 -49.21
C SER A 305 0.74 -10.34 -49.34
N LYS A 306 0.02 -10.48 -48.23
CA LYS A 306 -1.45 -10.39 -48.23
C LYS A 306 -1.96 -8.96 -48.35
N LEU A 307 -1.23 -7.99 -47.80
CA LEU A 307 -1.53 -6.57 -47.98
C LEU A 307 -1.43 -6.17 -49.46
N LEU A 308 -0.34 -6.54 -50.12
CA LEU A 308 -0.12 -6.29 -51.55
C LEU A 308 -1.18 -6.98 -52.43
N ASP A 309 -1.55 -8.23 -52.11
CA ASP A 309 -2.60 -8.95 -52.83
C ASP A 309 -3.97 -8.26 -52.72
N TRP A 310 -4.30 -7.71 -51.55
CA TRP A 310 -5.51 -6.92 -51.35
C TRP A 310 -5.45 -5.58 -52.09
N GLU A 311 -4.32 -4.86 -52.02
CA GLU A 311 -4.13 -3.60 -52.73
C GLU A 311 -4.36 -3.78 -54.23
N TRP A 312 -3.81 -4.85 -54.79
CA TRP A 312 -4.01 -5.22 -56.19
C TRP A 312 -5.46 -5.58 -56.52
N LYS A 313 -6.06 -6.51 -55.76
CA LYS A 313 -7.38 -7.08 -56.10
C LYS A 313 -8.55 -6.18 -55.72
N GLN A 314 -8.45 -5.44 -54.63
CA GLN A 314 -9.57 -4.75 -53.98
C GLN A 314 -9.36 -3.23 -53.92
N ASN A 315 -8.11 -2.75 -53.75
CA ASN A 315 -7.81 -1.32 -53.76
C ASN A 315 -7.44 -0.78 -55.15
N LYS A 316 -7.79 -1.50 -56.21
CA LYS A 316 -7.53 -1.12 -57.61
C LYS A 316 -6.03 -0.87 -57.90
N GLY A 317 -5.15 -1.62 -57.25
CA GLY A 317 -3.69 -1.47 -57.37
C GLY A 317 -3.13 -0.23 -56.70
N LYS A 318 -3.91 0.49 -55.88
CA LYS A 318 -3.40 1.61 -55.09
C LYS A 318 -2.84 1.11 -53.78
N ASP A 319 -1.74 1.72 -53.36
CA ASP A 319 -1.21 1.56 -52.01
C ASP A 319 -2.31 1.88 -50.98
N TRP A 320 -2.33 1.11 -49.89
CA TRP A 320 -3.10 1.42 -48.71
C TRP A 320 -2.70 2.80 -48.20
N GLU A 321 -3.66 3.68 -47.97
CA GLU A 321 -3.42 5.07 -47.58
C GLU A 321 -2.58 5.18 -46.29
N GLY A 322 -2.61 4.15 -45.44
CA GLY A 322 -1.79 4.05 -44.24
C GLY A 322 -0.32 3.67 -44.47
N ARG A 323 0.12 3.30 -45.68
CA ARG A 323 1.54 3.08 -46.04
C ARG A 323 2.36 4.37 -45.90
N ARG A 324 1.76 5.54 -46.13
CA ARG A 324 2.47 6.83 -46.13
C ARG A 324 2.41 7.50 -44.75
N GLY A 325 3.32 7.08 -43.88
CA GLY A 325 3.84 7.94 -42.82
C GLY A 325 5.21 8.48 -43.23
N GLY A 326 5.23 9.62 -43.92
CA GLY A 326 6.44 10.40 -44.20
C GLY A 326 6.68 10.69 -45.69
N ALA A 327 6.80 11.98 -46.03
CA ALA A 327 7.09 12.57 -47.35
C ALA A 327 5.87 12.85 -48.26
N GLY A 328 5.08 13.85 -47.85
CA GLY A 328 4.62 14.91 -48.74
C GLY A 328 5.35 16.19 -48.33
#